data_AF-W8Z1E7-F1
#
_entry.id   AF-W8Z1E7-F1
#
_cell.length_a   1.000
_cell.length_b   1.000
_cell.length_c   1.000
_cell.angle_alpha   90.00
_cell.angle_beta   90.00
_cell.angle_gamma   90.00
#
_symmetry.space_group_name_H-M   'P 1'
#
loop_
_entity.id
_entity.type
_entity.pdbx_description
1 polymer ?
#
loop_
_entity_poly.entity_id
_entity_poly.type
_entity_poly.pdbx_seq_one_letter_code
_entity_poly.pdbx_strand_id
1 'polypeptide(L)'
;MRKIIGGFIVSLLVVALLAGGAAVWYVRPAEKLTLDHTPLDFRSKAAEMIQSGKAEVFLSQEDITNLVRAQLAENPQVRPELRIEGVRIQLDGERMAADISAKYKNLLTVGAKAGYKLEWRSPDLILTPQSLSIRSLELPETMLDEIVIPVGSQLPPLVGIRSVTFRDHGAAVGLKLRL
;
A
#
# COMPACT_ATOMS: atom_id res chain seq x y z
N MET A 1 -39.95 19.16 -38.79
CA MET A 1 -38.90 18.17 -38.46
C MET A 1 -37.70 18.70 -37.66
N ARG A 2 -37.33 20.00 -37.70
CA ARG A 2 -36.17 20.56 -36.94
C ARG A 2 -36.26 20.47 -35.40
N LYS A 3 -37.46 20.46 -34.80
CA LYS A 3 -37.63 20.43 -33.33
C LYS A 3 -37.37 19.05 -32.68
N ILE A 4 -37.52 17.96 -33.44
CA ILE A 4 -37.37 16.59 -32.91
C ILE A 4 -35.87 16.20 -32.86
N ILE A 5 -35.10 16.65 -33.86
CA ILE A 5 -33.65 16.41 -33.95
C ILE A 5 -32.90 17.15 -32.82
N GLY A 6 -33.33 18.37 -32.48
CA GLY A 6 -32.75 19.13 -31.36
C GLY A 6 -32.97 18.45 -30.00
N GLY A 7 -34.16 17.89 -29.77
CA GLY A 7 -34.46 17.15 -28.53
C GLY A 7 -33.64 15.86 -28.39
N PHE A 8 -33.41 15.14 -29.50
CA PHE A 8 -32.63 13.90 -29.49
C PHE A 8 -31.14 14.15 -29.20
N ILE A 9 -30.55 15.20 -29.78
CA ILE A 9 -29.15 15.58 -29.52
C ILE A 9 -28.94 16.00 -28.07
N VAL A 10 -29.88 16.78 -27.50
CA VAL A 10 -29.82 17.20 -26.10
C VAL A 10 -29.95 15.99 -25.16
N SER A 11 -30.88 15.06 -25.46
CA SER A 11 -31.02 13.83 -24.69
C SER A 11 -29.75 12.98 -24.72
N LEU A 12 -29.11 12.84 -25.89
CA LEU A 12 -27.87 12.09 -26.04
C LEU A 12 -26.70 12.74 -25.26
N LEU A 13 -26.62 14.08 -25.27
CA LEU A 13 -25.64 14.85 -24.49
C LEU A 13 -25.84 14.67 -22.98
N VAL A 14 -27.09 14.67 -22.51
CA VAL A 14 -27.41 14.44 -21.10
C VAL A 14 -27.04 13.00 -20.68
N VAL A 15 -27.35 12.00 -21.51
CA VAL A 15 -26.96 10.60 -21.25
C VAL A 15 -25.44 10.44 -21.23
N ALA A 16 -24.71 11.08 -22.15
CA ALA A 16 -23.25 11.04 -22.17
C ALA A 16 -22.62 11.73 -20.93
N LEU A 17 -23.18 12.85 -20.48
CA LEU A 17 -22.76 13.53 -19.24
C LEU A 17 -23.04 12.69 -17.99
N LEU A 18 -24.20 12.03 -17.92
CA LEU A 18 -24.56 11.13 -16.81
C LEU A 18 -23.66 9.89 -16.79
N ALA A 19 -23.37 9.29 -17.96
CA ALA A 19 -22.46 8.15 -18.07
C ALA A 19 -21.01 8.52 -17.68
N GLY A 20 -20.53 9.69 -18.10
CA GLY A 20 -19.22 10.21 -17.72
C GLY A 20 -19.11 10.53 -16.22
N GLY A 21 -20.15 11.14 -15.65
CA GLY A 21 -20.23 11.41 -14.21
C GLY A 21 -20.29 10.14 -13.36
N ALA A 22 -21.03 9.12 -13.82
CA ALA A 22 -21.12 7.82 -13.15
C ALA A 22 -19.77 7.07 -13.19
N ALA A 23 -19.03 7.12 -14.31
CA ALA A 23 -17.70 6.52 -14.40
C ALA A 23 -16.72 7.17 -13.41
N VAL A 24 -16.73 8.51 -13.30
CA VAL A 24 -15.89 9.25 -12.33
C VAL A 24 -16.29 8.94 -10.88
N TRP A 25 -17.59 8.84 -10.59
CA TRP A 25 -18.07 8.44 -9.26
C TRP A 25 -17.68 7.00 -8.93
N TYR A 26 -17.74 6.11 -9.92
CA TYR A 26 -17.47 4.69 -9.74
C TYR A 26 -16.00 4.39 -9.43
N VAL A 27 -15.08 5.32 -9.60
CA VAL A 27 -13.65 5.08 -9.32
C VAL A 27 -13.22 5.64 -7.95
N ARG A 28 -14.03 6.52 -7.33
CA ARG A 28 -13.71 7.14 -6.03
C ARG A 28 -13.45 6.10 -4.91
N PRO A 29 -12.50 6.31 -3.99
CA PRO A 29 -12.28 5.40 -2.88
C PRO A 29 -13.48 5.41 -1.91
N ALA A 30 -13.83 4.23 -1.38
CA ALA A 30 -14.93 4.07 -0.41
C ALA A 30 -14.59 4.61 0.98
N GLU A 31 -13.30 4.68 1.32
CA GLU A 31 -12.79 5.24 2.56
C GLU A 31 -11.73 6.31 2.30
N LYS A 32 -11.68 7.33 3.17
CA LYS A 32 -10.60 8.32 3.17
C LYS A 32 -9.36 7.71 3.83
N LEU A 33 -8.50 7.13 3.01
CA LEU A 33 -7.16 6.73 3.42
C LEU A 33 -6.24 7.97 3.40
N THR A 34 -5.35 8.09 4.39
CA THR A 34 -4.36 9.16 4.47
C THR A 34 -2.94 8.60 4.59
N LEU A 35 -1.94 9.47 4.40
CA LEU A 35 -0.53 9.19 4.65
C LEU A 35 -0.08 9.66 6.04
N ASP A 36 -1.03 10.06 6.90
CA ASP A 36 -0.72 10.44 8.28
C ASP A 36 -0.20 9.21 9.03
N HIS A 37 0.93 9.37 9.70
CA HIS A 37 1.60 8.30 10.41
C HIS A 37 2.03 8.75 11.80
N THR A 38 2.00 7.81 12.73
CA THR A 38 2.62 7.99 14.04
C THR A 38 4.05 7.47 13.95
N PRO A 39 5.06 8.26 14.34
CA PRO A 39 6.44 7.80 14.32
C PRO A 39 6.60 6.58 15.23
N LEU A 40 7.38 5.59 14.75
CA LEU A 40 7.64 4.37 15.49
C LEU A 40 8.47 4.69 16.74
N ASP A 41 8.00 4.28 17.92
CA ASP A 41 8.78 4.43 19.14
C ASP A 41 9.81 3.31 19.27
N PHE A 42 11.00 3.57 18.73
CA PHE A 42 12.13 2.65 18.83
C PHE A 42 12.61 2.43 20.27
N ARG A 43 12.31 3.34 21.22
CA ARG A 43 12.74 3.20 22.63
C ARG A 43 11.91 2.15 23.35
N SER A 44 10.59 2.16 23.19
CA SER A 44 9.72 1.13 23.78
C SER A 44 10.01 -0.25 23.20
N LYS A 45 10.25 -0.35 21.88
CA LYS A 45 10.65 -1.63 21.24
C LYS A 45 12.00 -2.15 21.74
N ALA A 46 12.99 -1.28 21.95
CA ALA A 46 14.27 -1.67 22.54
C ALA A 46 14.12 -2.11 24.01
N ALA A 47 13.25 -1.46 24.78
CA ALA A 47 12.95 -1.88 26.15
C ALA A 47 12.28 -3.27 26.19
N GLU A 48 11.38 -3.56 25.24
CA GLU A 48 10.72 -4.85 25.10
C GLU A 48 11.71 -5.98 24.75
N MET A 49 12.72 -5.70 23.92
CA MET A 49 13.83 -6.63 23.67
C MET A 49 14.63 -6.93 24.94
N ILE A 50 14.95 -5.90 25.73
CA ILE A 50 15.71 -6.05 26.98
C ILE A 50 14.89 -6.85 28.01
N GLN A 51 13.59 -6.55 28.13
CA GLN A 51 12.69 -7.23 29.06
C GLN A 51 12.43 -8.69 28.67
N SER A 52 12.27 -8.97 27.37
CA SER A 52 12.04 -10.33 26.86
C SER A 52 13.32 -11.18 26.81
N GLY A 53 14.49 -10.55 26.91
CA GLY A 53 15.79 -11.21 26.77
C GLY A 53 16.05 -11.78 25.38
N LYS A 54 15.20 -11.47 24.40
CA LYS A 54 15.30 -11.94 23.01
C LYS A 54 15.61 -10.75 22.13
N ALA A 55 16.61 -10.91 21.25
CA ALA A 55 16.87 -9.97 20.16
C ALA A 55 15.83 -10.12 19.04
N GLU A 56 14.54 -10.04 19.39
CA GLU A 56 13.40 -10.12 18.48
C GLU A 56 12.53 -8.88 18.69
N VAL A 57 12.18 -8.21 17.59
CA VAL A 57 11.26 -7.07 17.59
C VAL A 57 9.99 -7.50 16.90
N PHE A 58 8.85 -7.34 17.57
CA PHE A 58 7.56 -7.49 16.93
C PHE A 58 7.13 -6.16 16.30
N LEU A 59 6.82 -6.21 15.01
CA LEU A 59 6.20 -5.13 14.25
C LEU A 59 4.74 -5.48 14.06
N SER A 60 3.86 -4.71 14.71
CA SER A 60 2.42 -4.85 14.49
C SER A 60 2.04 -4.40 13.08
N GLN A 61 0.84 -4.78 12.64
CA GLN A 61 0.28 -4.29 11.38
C GLN A 61 0.21 -2.76 11.32
N GLU A 62 -0.06 -2.12 12.45
CA GLU A 62 -0.07 -0.65 12.55
C GLU A 62 1.33 -0.07 12.41
N ASP A 63 2.34 -0.68 13.05
CA ASP A 63 3.74 -0.30 12.89
C ASP A 63 4.16 -0.36 11.41
N ILE A 64 3.84 -1.47 10.74
CA ILE A 64 4.15 -1.68 9.33
C ILE A 64 3.40 -0.67 8.44
N THR A 65 2.13 -0.43 8.73
CA THR A 65 1.34 0.59 8.01
C THR A 65 1.94 1.98 8.17
N ASN A 66 2.35 2.35 9.39
CA ASN A 66 2.95 3.65 9.67
C ASN A 66 4.32 3.81 8.98
N LEU A 67 5.13 2.74 8.93
CA LEU A 67 6.39 2.75 8.19
C LEU A 67 6.17 2.97 6.69
N VAL A 68 5.20 2.26 6.08
CA VAL A 68 4.88 2.45 4.66
C VAL A 68 4.34 3.85 4.41
N ARG A 69 3.46 4.37 5.28
CA ARG A 69 2.96 5.75 5.17
C ARG A 69 4.07 6.78 5.28
N ALA A 70 5.03 6.61 6.20
CA ALA A 70 6.18 7.49 6.34
C ALA A 70 7.02 7.52 5.04
N GLN A 71 7.34 6.34 4.49
CA GLN A 71 8.09 6.23 3.24
C GLN A 71 7.36 6.88 2.06
N LEU A 72 6.03 6.70 1.97
CA LEU A 72 5.21 7.29 0.91
C LEU A 72 4.95 8.78 1.12
N ALA A 73 4.99 9.28 2.36
CA ALA A 73 4.88 10.71 2.63
C ALA A 73 6.12 11.47 2.14
N GLU A 74 7.30 10.85 2.20
CA GLU A 74 8.54 11.41 1.64
C GLU A 74 8.53 11.45 0.11
N ASN A 75 7.97 10.42 -0.53
CA ASN A 75 7.86 10.37 -1.99
C ASN A 75 6.50 9.81 -2.46
N PRO A 76 5.43 10.64 -2.44
CA PRO A 76 4.09 10.20 -2.80
C PRO A 76 3.89 10.03 -4.31
N GLN A 77 4.80 10.56 -5.13
CA GLN A 77 4.70 10.55 -6.58
C GLN A 77 5.39 9.32 -7.17
N VAL A 78 4.71 8.18 -7.13
CA VAL A 78 5.25 6.89 -7.60
C VAL A 78 5.39 6.81 -9.13
N ARG A 79 4.54 7.52 -9.88
CA ARG A 79 4.62 7.67 -11.35
C ARG A 79 4.22 9.09 -11.74
N PRO A 80 4.64 9.63 -12.89
CA PRO A 80 4.32 11.01 -13.28
C PRO A 80 2.82 11.35 -13.23
N GLU A 81 1.97 10.37 -13.50
CA GLU A 81 0.52 10.55 -13.51
C GLU A 81 -0.20 10.01 -12.26
N LEU A 82 0.52 9.36 -11.34
CA LEU A 82 -0.06 8.68 -10.18
C LEU A 82 0.60 9.17 -8.88
N ARG A 83 -0.19 9.83 -8.04
CA ARG A 83 0.22 10.27 -6.70
C ARG A 83 -0.54 9.48 -5.65
N ILE A 84 0.16 8.81 -4.74
CA ILE A 84 -0.50 8.14 -3.61
C ILE A 84 -0.94 9.18 -2.58
N GLU A 85 -2.19 9.08 -2.12
CA GLU A 85 -2.79 9.97 -1.10
C GLU A 85 -3.05 9.24 0.22
N GLY A 86 -3.07 7.90 0.21
CA GLY A 86 -3.21 7.13 1.43
C GLY A 86 -3.00 5.64 1.20
N VAL A 87 -2.60 4.96 2.28
CA VAL A 87 -2.40 3.51 2.28
C VAL A 87 -2.84 2.91 3.61
N ARG A 88 -3.41 1.70 3.55
CA ARG A 88 -3.62 0.83 4.71
C ARG A 88 -3.10 -0.56 4.37
N ILE A 89 -2.36 -1.15 5.29
CA ILE A 89 -1.83 -2.51 5.15
C ILE A 89 -2.62 -3.44 6.07
N GLN A 90 -2.94 -4.62 5.56
CA GLN A 90 -3.51 -5.74 6.29
C GLN A 90 -2.59 -6.95 6.11
N LEU A 91 -2.23 -7.60 7.22
CA LEU A 91 -1.32 -8.74 7.24
C LEU A 91 -2.00 -9.99 7.79
N ASP A 92 -1.93 -11.06 7.00
CA ASP A 92 -2.47 -12.37 7.32
C ASP A 92 -1.38 -13.42 7.01
N GLY A 93 -0.53 -13.69 8.01
CA GLY A 93 0.71 -14.45 7.84
C GLY A 93 1.57 -13.90 6.70
N GLU A 94 1.90 -14.76 5.73
CA GLU A 94 2.70 -14.40 4.55
C GLU A 94 1.92 -13.60 3.49
N ARG A 95 0.64 -13.26 3.72
CA ARG A 95 -0.16 -12.46 2.79
C ARG A 95 -0.28 -11.03 3.27
N MET A 96 -0.05 -10.10 2.36
CA MET A 96 -0.25 -8.68 2.58
C MET A 96 -1.29 -8.14 1.61
N ALA A 97 -2.31 -7.46 2.14
CA ALA A 97 -3.22 -6.64 1.35
C ALA A 97 -2.96 -5.17 1.61
N ALA A 98 -2.73 -4.41 0.55
CA ALA A 98 -2.56 -2.97 0.57
C ALA A 98 -3.77 -2.30 -0.06
N ASP A 99 -4.56 -1.59 0.74
CA ASP A 99 -5.61 -0.71 0.25
C ASP A 99 -4.98 0.66 -0.01
N ILE A 100 -5.02 1.12 -1.27
CA ILE A 100 -4.32 2.30 -1.76
C ILE A 100 -5.35 3.30 -2.28
N SER A 101 -5.23 4.56 -1.84
CA SER A 101 -5.91 5.69 -2.46
C SER A 101 -4.87 6.49 -3.25
N ALA A 102 -5.09 6.64 -4.55
CA ALA A 102 -4.19 7.36 -5.43
C ALA A 102 -4.93 8.37 -6.30
N LYS A 103 -4.29 9.49 -6.61
CA LYS A 103 -4.80 10.53 -7.48
C LYS A 103 -4.14 10.42 -8.85
N TYR A 104 -4.97 10.17 -9.86
CA TYR A 104 -4.58 10.08 -11.25
C TYR A 104 -4.71 11.43 -11.95
N LYS A 105 -3.64 11.87 -12.63
CA LYS A 105 -3.53 13.17 -13.34
C LYS A 105 -3.99 14.39 -12.53
N ASN A 106 -3.86 14.35 -11.20
CA ASN A 106 -4.40 15.37 -10.29
C ASN A 106 -5.92 15.63 -10.38
N LEU A 107 -6.67 14.76 -11.06
CA LEU A 107 -8.09 14.97 -11.38
C LEU A 107 -8.99 13.92 -10.74
N LEU A 108 -8.57 12.64 -10.76
CA LEU A 108 -9.40 11.52 -10.35
C LEU A 108 -8.76 10.76 -9.20
N THR A 109 -9.43 10.67 -8.05
CA THR A 109 -9.01 9.77 -6.96
C THR A 109 -9.54 8.37 -7.23
N VAL A 110 -8.64 7.39 -7.19
CA VAL A 110 -8.83 5.98 -7.48
C VAL A 110 -8.51 5.17 -6.22
N GLY A 111 -9.38 4.24 -5.87
CA GLY A 111 -9.11 3.23 -4.84
C GLY A 111 -8.67 1.91 -5.49
N ALA A 112 -7.51 1.40 -5.10
CA ALA A 112 -7.00 0.10 -5.54
C ALA A 112 -6.69 -0.80 -4.34
N LYS A 113 -6.83 -2.12 -4.52
CA LYS A 113 -6.38 -3.12 -3.56
C LYS A 113 -5.34 -3.99 -4.22
N ALA A 114 -4.14 -4.02 -3.65
CA ALA A 114 -3.05 -4.86 -4.13
C ALA A 114 -2.77 -5.96 -3.09
N GLY A 115 -2.69 -7.20 -3.55
CA GLY A 115 -2.31 -8.35 -2.75
C GLY A 115 -0.92 -8.81 -3.11
N TYR A 116 -0.10 -9.06 -2.09
CA TYR A 116 1.26 -9.57 -2.23
C TYR A 116 1.48 -10.76 -1.30
N LYS A 117 2.32 -11.70 -1.75
CA LYS A 117 2.94 -12.69 -0.89
C LYS A 117 4.27 -12.12 -0.39
N LEU A 118 4.49 -12.20 0.91
CA LEU A 118 5.71 -11.78 1.58
C LEU A 118 6.66 -12.97 1.73
N GLU A 119 7.91 -12.77 1.36
CA GLU A 119 8.96 -13.75 1.52
C GLU A 119 10.24 -13.08 2.02
N TRP A 120 10.82 -13.63 3.09
CA TRP A 120 12.12 -13.19 3.57
C TRP A 120 13.23 -14.01 2.92
N ARG A 121 13.98 -13.39 2.00
CA ARG A 121 15.20 -13.95 1.41
C ARG A 121 16.37 -13.10 1.85
N SER A 122 16.92 -13.41 3.03
CA SER A 122 17.98 -12.62 3.66
C SER A 122 19.07 -12.20 2.66
N PRO A 123 19.40 -10.90 2.56
CA PRO A 123 19.02 -9.79 3.44
C PRO A 123 17.77 -8.99 2.99
N ASP A 124 17.01 -9.51 2.03
CA ASP A 124 15.96 -8.80 1.32
C ASP A 124 14.56 -9.32 1.68
N LEU A 125 13.60 -8.41 1.65
CA LEU A 125 12.18 -8.72 1.74
C LEU A 125 11.59 -8.64 0.34
N ILE A 126 10.97 -9.74 -0.09
CA ILE A 126 10.41 -9.88 -1.44
C ILE A 126 8.89 -9.91 -1.36
N LEU A 127 8.27 -9.05 -2.14
CA LEU A 127 6.82 -8.94 -2.27
C LEU A 127 6.45 -9.42 -3.68
N THR A 128 5.96 -10.65 -3.78
CA THR A 128 5.50 -11.21 -5.05
C THR A 128 4.02 -10.85 -5.24
N PRO A 129 3.63 -10.23 -6.37
CA PRO A 129 2.24 -9.88 -6.62
C PRO A 129 1.34 -11.12 -6.65
N GLN A 130 0.11 -10.98 -6.14
CA GLN A 130 -0.89 -12.05 -6.06
C GLN A 130 -2.28 -11.61 -6.51
N SER A 131 -2.59 -10.31 -6.42
CA SER A 131 -3.87 -9.80 -6.89
C SER A 131 -3.80 -8.30 -7.06
N LEU A 132 -4.51 -7.77 -8.04
CA LEU A 132 -4.77 -6.34 -8.15
C LEU A 132 -6.26 -6.14 -8.43
N SER A 133 -6.92 -5.26 -7.70
CA SER A 133 -8.28 -4.85 -8.00
C SER A 133 -8.47 -3.35 -7.86
N ILE A 134 -9.41 -2.81 -8.64
CA ILE A 134 -9.94 -1.46 -8.50
C ILE A 134 -11.43 -1.63 -8.20
N ARG A 135 -11.83 -1.32 -6.97
CA ARG A 135 -13.17 -1.66 -6.44
C ARG A 135 -13.53 -3.14 -6.65
N SER A 136 -14.51 -3.45 -7.52
CA SER A 136 -14.94 -4.82 -7.83
C SER A 136 -14.40 -5.34 -9.16
N LEU A 137 -13.52 -4.59 -9.84
CA LEU A 137 -12.86 -5.04 -11.05
C LEU A 137 -11.49 -5.61 -10.71
N GLU A 138 -11.30 -6.90 -10.98
CA GLU A 138 -9.99 -7.54 -10.93
C GLU A 138 -9.17 -7.13 -12.16
N LEU A 139 -7.94 -6.73 -11.92
CA LEU A 139 -6.97 -6.36 -12.94
C LEU A 139 -5.91 -7.46 -13.04
N PRO A 140 -5.26 -7.61 -14.20
CA PRO A 140 -4.14 -8.53 -14.35
C PRO A 140 -3.03 -8.23 -13.35
N GLU A 141 -2.56 -9.27 -12.65
CA GLU A 141 -1.44 -9.19 -11.72
C GLU A 141 -0.15 -8.73 -12.40
N THR A 142 -0.03 -8.89 -13.72
CA THR A 142 1.08 -8.40 -14.54
C THR A 142 1.24 -6.88 -14.53
N MET A 143 0.26 -6.14 -13.99
CA MET A 143 0.36 -4.70 -13.75
C MET A 143 1.08 -4.35 -12.45
N LEU A 144 1.31 -5.33 -11.57
CA LEU A 144 2.11 -5.20 -10.37
C LEU A 144 3.49 -5.80 -10.62
N ASP A 145 4.52 -5.05 -10.23
CA ASP A 145 5.89 -5.51 -10.28
C ASP A 145 6.23 -6.24 -8.97
N GLU A 146 7.12 -7.23 -9.03
CA GLU A 146 7.74 -7.77 -7.82
C GLU A 146 8.57 -6.67 -7.14
N ILE A 147 8.37 -6.49 -5.84
CA ILE A 147 9.08 -5.48 -5.07
C ILE A 147 10.13 -6.17 -4.21
N VAL A 148 11.40 -5.83 -4.43
CA VAL A 148 12.52 -6.26 -3.60
C VAL A 148 12.94 -5.09 -2.72
N ILE A 149 12.72 -5.23 -1.41
CA ILE A 149 13.11 -4.23 -0.42
C ILE A 149 14.43 -4.69 0.21
N PRO A 150 15.56 -4.00 -0.05
CA PRO A 150 16.85 -4.36 0.51
C PRO A 150 16.95 -3.90 1.97
N VAL A 151 16.24 -4.57 2.87
CA VAL A 151 16.16 -4.17 4.28
C VAL A 151 17.55 -4.14 4.92
N GLY A 152 18.43 -5.07 4.54
CA GLY A 152 19.79 -5.13 5.05
C GLY A 152 20.68 -3.92 4.72
N SER A 153 20.40 -3.14 3.67
CA SER A 153 21.19 -1.94 3.31
C SER A 153 20.73 -0.70 4.06
N GLN A 154 19.54 -0.73 4.66
CA GLN A 154 18.99 0.38 5.43
C GLN A 154 19.34 0.31 6.93
N LEU A 155 19.94 -0.79 7.37
CA LEU A 155 20.31 -1.01 8.76
C LEU A 155 21.69 -0.40 9.08
N PRO A 156 21.90 0.07 10.33
CA PRO A 156 23.22 0.47 10.80
C PRO A 156 24.25 -0.65 10.62
N PRO A 157 25.54 -0.32 10.40
CA PRO A 157 26.57 -1.32 10.04
C PRO A 157 26.77 -2.43 11.09
N LEU A 158 26.43 -2.17 12.35
CA LEU A 158 26.58 -3.10 13.47
C LEU A 158 25.39 -4.06 13.64
N VAL A 159 24.28 -3.83 12.95
CA VAL A 159 23.02 -4.58 13.14
C VAL A 159 22.59 -5.22 11.83
N GLY A 160 22.24 -6.50 11.89
CA GLY A 160 21.65 -7.23 10.78
C GLY A 160 20.34 -7.90 11.18
N ILE A 161 19.50 -8.22 10.21
CA ILE A 161 18.34 -9.07 10.42
C ILE A 161 18.79 -10.53 10.29
N ARG A 162 18.49 -11.32 11.32
CA ARG A 162 18.70 -12.77 11.35
C ARG A 162 17.55 -13.50 10.64
N SER A 163 16.31 -13.10 10.93
CA SER A 163 15.11 -13.76 10.45
C SER A 163 13.93 -12.81 10.46
N VAL A 164 13.00 -12.99 9.54
CA VAL A 164 11.66 -12.38 9.60
C VAL A 164 10.64 -13.51 9.57
N THR A 165 9.69 -13.46 10.48
CA THR A 165 8.58 -14.41 10.55
C THR A 165 7.29 -13.62 10.51
N PHE A 166 6.53 -13.79 9.43
CA PHE A 166 5.22 -13.17 9.31
C PHE A 166 4.21 -13.93 10.15
N ARG A 167 3.40 -13.19 10.90
CA ARG A 167 2.35 -13.69 11.77
C ARG A 167 1.06 -12.96 11.42
N ASP A 168 -0.07 -13.46 11.92
CA ASP A 168 -1.32 -12.72 11.80
C ASP A 168 -1.15 -11.36 12.49
N HIS A 169 -1.54 -10.28 11.81
CA HIS A 169 -1.46 -8.91 12.33
C HIS A 169 -0.03 -8.37 12.60
N GLY A 170 1.03 -8.98 12.04
CA GLY A 170 2.38 -8.41 12.19
C GLY A 170 3.53 -9.29 11.70
N ALA A 171 4.75 -8.89 12.03
CA ALA A 171 5.96 -9.62 11.72
C ALA A 171 6.93 -9.60 12.90
N ALA A 172 7.49 -10.75 13.23
CA ALA A 172 8.59 -10.86 14.18
C ALA A 172 9.93 -10.78 13.45
N VAL A 173 10.76 -9.82 13.84
CA VAL A 173 12.06 -9.54 13.24
C VAL A 173 13.15 -9.90 14.23
N GLY A 174 13.86 -11.00 13.96
CA GLY A 174 15.04 -11.40 14.72
C GLY A 174 16.25 -10.57 14.29
N LEU A 175 16.94 -9.95 15.25
CA LEU A 175 18.13 -9.15 15.04
C LEU A 175 19.39 -9.95 15.38
N LYS A 176 20.49 -9.60 14.73
CA LYS A 176 21.84 -10.10 15.02
C LYS A 176 22.84 -8.95 14.97
N LEU A 177 23.94 -9.08 15.71
CA LEU A 177 25.10 -8.22 15.52
C LEU A 177 25.85 -8.67 14.27
N ARG A 178 26.26 -7.71 13.43
CA ARG A 178 27.27 -7.93 12.40
C ARG A 178 28.63 -7.72 13.07
N LEU A 179 29.23 -8.83 13.49
CA LEU A 179 30.62 -8.91 13.94
C LEU A 179 31.50 -9.38 12.79
#